data_AF-A0A918A9Z8-F1
#
_entry.id   AF-A0A918A9Z8-F1
#
_cell.length_a   1.000
_cell.length_b   1.000
_cell.length_c   1.000
_cell.angle_alpha   90.00
_cell.angle_beta   90.00
_cell.angle_gamma   90.00
#
_symmetry.space_group_name_H-M   'P 1'
#
loop_
_entity.id
_entity.type
_entity.pdbx_description
1 polymer ?
#
loop_
_entity_poly.entity_id
_entity_poly.type
_entity_poly.pdbx_seq_one_letter_code
_entity_poly.pdbx_strand_id
1 'polypeptide(L)'
;MTPLRSYGGKVLEDVPRDPFADDPDDPSSAMGELDDAEPLTAAERDEAITDLADVEVFRSVLEPQGVLGLVLDCPECGEQHFFDWDLLRGNLRQMIELGRPQVHEPAYFPDPDEYVSWEYARGYVDGVIDTEERH
;
A
#
# COMPACT_ATOMS: atom_id res chain seq x y z
N MET A 1 31.42 -35.91 0.20
CA MET A 1 30.04 -36.34 0.50
C MET A 1 29.23 -35.11 0.88
N THR A 2 28.78 -34.36 -0.13
CA THR A 2 27.66 -33.40 -0.06
C THR A 2 27.31 -33.02 -1.50
N PRO A 3 26.03 -32.79 -1.81
CA PRO A 3 25.71 -31.64 -2.62
C PRO A 3 24.78 -30.70 -1.83
N LEU A 4 25.15 -29.42 -1.85
CA LEU A 4 24.31 -28.32 -1.40
C LEU A 4 23.05 -28.29 -2.25
N ARG A 5 21.91 -28.17 -1.56
CA ARG A 5 20.58 -28.15 -2.14
C ARG A 5 20.39 -26.81 -2.84
N SER A 6 20.42 -26.81 -4.17
CA SER A 6 19.92 -25.70 -4.98
C SER A 6 18.40 -25.68 -4.85
N TYR A 7 17.85 -24.60 -4.32
CA TYR A 7 16.43 -24.29 -4.46
C TYR A 7 16.30 -23.29 -5.60
N GLY A 8 15.54 -23.71 -6.62
CA GLY A 8 15.36 -22.97 -7.86
C GLY A 8 14.45 -21.76 -7.68
N GLY A 9 14.92 -20.61 -8.15
CA GLY A 9 14.07 -19.49 -8.53
C GLY A 9 13.19 -19.90 -9.69
N LYS A 10 11.88 -19.67 -9.56
CA LYS A 10 10.94 -19.84 -10.66
C LYS A 10 11.23 -18.74 -11.70
N VAL A 11 11.49 -19.15 -12.93
CA VAL A 11 11.58 -18.24 -14.07
C VAL A 11 10.19 -17.62 -14.26
N LEU A 12 10.09 -16.29 -14.16
CA LEU A 12 8.87 -15.56 -14.47
C LEU A 12 8.70 -15.54 -15.99
N GLU A 13 8.06 -16.59 -16.53
CA GLU A 13 7.95 -16.88 -17.97
C GLU A 13 7.18 -15.83 -18.81
N ASP A 14 6.60 -14.79 -18.20
CA ASP A 14 5.74 -13.79 -18.86
C ASP A 14 6.27 -12.34 -18.80
N VAL A 15 7.54 -12.15 -18.39
CA VAL A 15 8.18 -10.83 -18.40
C VAL A 15 9.02 -10.69 -19.67
N PRO A 16 8.94 -9.56 -20.40
CA PRO A 16 9.85 -9.28 -21.50
C PRO A 16 11.30 -9.50 -21.08
N ARG A 17 12.11 -10.16 -21.93
CA ARG A 17 13.53 -10.36 -21.66
C ARG A 17 14.18 -9.00 -21.38
N ASP A 18 14.90 -8.92 -20.27
CA ASP A 18 15.67 -7.73 -19.90
C ASP A 18 16.60 -7.35 -21.07
N PRO A 19 16.50 -6.11 -21.60
CA PRO A 19 17.35 -5.65 -22.69
C PRO A 19 18.84 -5.61 -22.33
N PHE A 20 19.20 -5.64 -21.04
CA PHE A 20 20.58 -5.64 -20.53
C PHE A 20 21.08 -7.03 -20.13
N ALA A 21 20.30 -8.10 -20.34
CA ALA A 21 20.64 -9.46 -19.89
C ALA A 21 21.99 -10.02 -20.37
N ASP A 22 22.55 -9.49 -21.46
CA ASP A 22 23.84 -9.90 -22.03
C ASP A 22 24.94 -8.85 -21.83
N ASP A 23 24.67 -7.76 -21.09
CA ASP A 23 25.62 -6.68 -20.84
C ASP A 23 26.55 -7.03 -19.66
N PRO A 24 27.87 -7.21 -19.87
CA PRO A 24 28.82 -7.46 -18.79
C PRO A 24 28.97 -6.27 -17.82
N ASP A 25 28.55 -5.08 -18.23
CA ASP A 25 28.52 -3.85 -17.43
C ASP A 25 27.07 -3.50 -17.00
N ASP A 26 26.17 -4.48 -16.93
CA ASP A 26 24.77 -4.29 -16.53
C ASP A 26 24.68 -3.57 -15.17
N PRO A 27 24.12 -2.34 -15.14
CA PRO A 27 23.99 -1.59 -13.89
C PRO A 27 23.06 -2.26 -12.87
N SER A 28 22.11 -3.08 -13.32
CA SER A 28 21.16 -3.79 -12.45
C SER A 28 21.84 -4.92 -11.67
N SER A 29 22.78 -5.62 -12.30
CA SER A 29 23.59 -6.68 -11.66
C SER A 29 24.39 -6.18 -10.44
N ALA A 30 24.69 -4.90 -10.36
CA ALA A 30 25.36 -4.29 -9.20
C ALA A 30 24.41 -3.98 -8.02
N MET A 31 23.09 -3.95 -8.25
CA MET A 31 22.10 -3.58 -7.23
C MET A 31 21.62 -4.74 -6.34
N GLY A 32 22.05 -5.98 -6.61
CA GLY A 32 21.66 -7.18 -5.85
C GLY A 32 20.24 -7.67 -6.17
N GLU A 33 19.91 -8.90 -5.77
CA GLU A 33 18.52 -9.39 -5.85
C GLU A 33 17.65 -8.56 -4.90
N LEU A 34 16.50 -8.08 -5.39
CA LEU A 34 15.51 -7.39 -4.57
C LEU A 34 15.06 -8.34 -3.46
N ASP A 35 15.21 -7.92 -2.21
CA ASP A 35 14.84 -8.74 -1.06
C ASP A 35 13.35 -9.13 -1.18
N ASP A 36 13.05 -10.43 -1.12
CA ASP A 36 11.68 -10.92 -1.13
C ASP A 36 11.00 -10.38 0.15
N ALA A 37 9.94 -9.58 -0.02
CA ALA A 37 9.24 -9.00 1.12
C ALA A 37 8.79 -10.09 2.10
N GLU A 38 9.14 -9.94 3.37
CA GLU A 38 8.69 -10.88 4.39
C GLU A 38 7.16 -10.77 4.55
N PRO A 39 6.45 -11.91 4.63
CA PRO A 39 5.02 -11.89 4.86
C PRO A 39 4.70 -11.29 6.24
N LEU A 40 3.60 -10.56 6.34
CA LEU A 40 3.11 -10.03 7.62
C LEU A 40 2.96 -11.15 8.65
N THR A 41 3.27 -10.82 9.91
CA THR A 41 2.86 -11.63 11.04
C THR A 41 1.34 -11.68 11.16
N ALA A 42 0.81 -12.64 11.92
CA ALA A 42 -0.64 -12.77 12.11
C ALA A 42 -1.26 -11.49 12.71
N ALA A 43 -0.56 -10.85 13.66
CA ALA A 43 -1.03 -9.62 14.30
C ALA A 43 -1.06 -8.45 13.31
N GLU A 44 0.02 -8.22 12.57
CA GLU A 44 0.08 -7.15 11.55
C GLU A 44 -0.96 -7.36 10.45
N ARG A 45 -1.22 -8.62 10.08
CA ARG A 45 -2.27 -8.95 9.12
C ARG A 45 -3.67 -8.62 9.66
N ASP A 46 -3.96 -8.93 10.92
CA ASP A 46 -5.24 -8.59 11.55
C ASP A 46 -5.44 -7.08 11.68
N GLU A 47 -4.37 -6.34 11.97
CA GLU A 47 -4.35 -4.87 11.97
C GLU A 47 -4.66 -4.33 10.57
N ALA A 48 -3.96 -4.79 9.53
CA ALA A 48 -4.20 -4.36 8.16
C ALA A 48 -5.62 -4.69 7.64
N ILE A 49 -6.21 -5.80 8.10
CA ILE A 49 -7.61 -6.15 7.80
C ILE A 49 -8.57 -5.17 8.48
N THR A 50 -8.30 -4.81 9.74
CA THR A 50 -9.08 -3.80 10.46
C THR A 50 -9.00 -2.46 9.77
N ASP A 51 -7.79 -2.03 9.39
CA ASP A 51 -7.58 -0.77 8.68
C ASP A 51 -8.28 -0.76 7.32
N LEU A 52 -8.27 -1.89 6.60
CA LEU A 52 -9.00 -2.02 5.34
C LEU A 52 -10.51 -1.86 5.54
N ALA A 53 -11.06 -2.43 6.62
CA ALA A 53 -12.48 -2.28 6.95
C ALA A 53 -12.81 -0.82 7.30
N ASP A 54 -11.99 -0.16 8.12
CA ASP A 54 -12.12 1.26 8.46
C ASP A 54 -12.12 2.13 7.21
N VAL A 55 -11.16 1.93 6.30
CA VAL A 55 -11.04 2.70 5.05
C VAL A 55 -12.28 2.55 4.15
N GLU A 56 -12.85 1.35 4.04
CA GLU A 56 -14.07 1.14 3.26
C GLU A 56 -15.27 1.90 3.88
N VAL A 57 -15.36 1.96 5.22
CA VAL A 57 -16.37 2.77 5.92
C VAL A 57 -16.12 4.26 5.69
N PHE A 58 -14.88 4.73 5.88
CA PHE A 58 -14.51 6.14 5.67
C PHE A 58 -14.88 6.61 4.27
N ARG A 59 -14.48 5.83 3.25
CA ARG A 59 -14.84 6.09 1.85
C ARG A 59 -16.35 6.22 1.67
N SER A 60 -17.12 5.27 2.20
CA SER A 60 -18.58 5.26 2.01
C SER A 60 -19.28 6.53 2.53
N VAL A 61 -18.70 7.17 3.55
CA VAL A 61 -19.24 8.36 4.19
C VAL A 61 -18.67 9.65 3.59
N LEU A 62 -17.37 9.68 3.28
CA LEU A 62 -16.63 10.90 2.92
C LEU A 62 -16.52 11.12 1.41
N GLU A 63 -16.45 10.06 0.59
CA GLU A 63 -16.40 10.17 -0.87
C GLU A 63 -17.61 10.97 -1.42
N PRO A 64 -18.87 10.76 -0.93
CA PRO A 64 -20.00 11.60 -1.34
C PRO A 64 -19.91 13.07 -0.92
N GLN A 65 -19.07 13.41 0.07
CA GLN A 65 -18.82 14.78 0.50
C GLN A 65 -17.73 15.48 -0.32
N GLY A 66 -17.12 14.77 -1.29
CA GLY A 66 -16.07 15.29 -2.16
C GLY A 66 -14.64 15.01 -1.68
N VAL A 67 -14.45 14.21 -0.62
CA VAL A 67 -13.12 13.80 -0.17
C VAL A 67 -12.59 12.68 -1.07
N LEU A 68 -11.40 12.86 -1.64
CA LEU A 68 -10.79 11.92 -2.58
C LEU A 68 -9.97 10.81 -1.90
N GLY A 69 -9.52 11.05 -0.66
CA GLY A 69 -8.72 10.08 0.06
C GLY A 69 -8.18 10.58 1.39
N LEU A 70 -7.10 9.93 1.84
CA LEU A 70 -6.42 10.27 3.09
C LEU A 70 -5.04 10.90 2.84
N VAL A 71 -4.64 11.77 3.75
CA VAL A 71 -3.25 12.26 3.87
C VAL A 71 -2.61 11.64 5.11
N LEU A 72 -1.40 11.09 4.95
CA LEU A 72 -0.62 10.48 6.02
C LEU A 72 0.77 11.12 6.09
N ASP A 73 1.19 11.51 7.29
CA ASP A 73 2.56 11.97 7.53
C ASP A 73 3.52 10.76 7.54
N CYS A 74 4.47 10.73 6.61
CA CYS A 74 5.44 9.66 6.53
C CYS A 74 6.66 9.97 7.42
N PRO A 75 6.95 9.15 8.45
CA PRO A 75 8.09 9.40 9.34
C PRO A 75 9.45 9.15 8.68
N GLU A 76 9.48 8.40 7.58
CA GLU A 76 10.73 8.02 6.90
C GLU A 76 11.27 9.15 6.00
N CYS A 77 10.40 9.80 5.23
CA CYS A 77 10.78 10.93 4.37
C CYS A 77 10.47 12.30 4.99
N GLY A 78 9.60 12.36 6.01
CA GLY A 78 9.17 13.61 6.64
C GLY A 78 8.18 14.43 5.80
N GLU A 79 7.56 13.82 4.78
CA GLU A 79 6.60 14.45 3.88
C GLU A 79 5.19 13.85 4.04
N GLN A 80 4.19 14.56 3.54
CA GLN A 80 2.81 14.10 3.51
C GLN A 80 2.55 13.28 2.24
N HIS A 81 2.01 12.07 2.43
CA HIS A 81 1.60 11.19 1.35
C HIS A 81 0.07 11.22 1.21
N PHE A 82 -0.38 11.54 0.00
CA PHE A 82 -1.78 11.59 -0.36
C PHE A 82 -2.17 10.28 -1.05
N PHE A 83 -3.16 9.60 -0.48
CA PHE A 83 -3.65 8.32 -0.98
C PHE A 83 -5.13 8.43 -1.33
N ASP A 84 -5.45 8.36 -2.62
CA ASP A 84 -6.83 8.19 -3.06
C ASP A 84 -7.41 6.86 -2.54
N TRP A 85 -8.73 6.79 -2.42
CA TRP A 85 -9.42 5.63 -1.86
C TRP A 85 -9.01 4.29 -2.49
N ASP A 86 -8.96 4.23 -3.82
CA ASP A 86 -8.62 3.00 -4.53
C ASP A 86 -7.15 2.62 -4.38
N LEU A 87 -6.26 3.61 -4.27
CA LEU A 87 -4.83 3.41 -4.03
C LEU A 87 -4.60 2.85 -2.63
N LEU A 88 -5.16 3.48 -1.60
CA LEU A 88 -5.02 3.04 -0.21
C LEU A 88 -5.57 1.62 -0.02
N ARG A 89 -6.76 1.37 -0.56
CA ARG A 89 -7.39 0.05 -0.54
C ARG A 89 -6.54 -1.01 -1.26
N GLY A 90 -6.00 -0.69 -2.42
CA GLY A 90 -5.11 -1.57 -3.18
C GLY A 90 -3.85 -1.91 -2.39
N ASN A 91 -3.24 -0.91 -1.75
CA ASN A 91 -2.06 -1.08 -0.90
C ASN A 91 -2.34 -2.02 0.28
N LEU A 92 -3.43 -1.81 1.03
CA LEU A 92 -3.78 -2.66 2.16
C LEU A 92 -4.06 -4.11 1.73
N ARG A 93 -4.79 -4.31 0.63
CA ARG A 93 -5.05 -5.66 0.10
C ARG A 93 -3.76 -6.36 -0.31
N GLN A 94 -2.88 -5.67 -1.03
CA GLN A 94 -1.60 -6.24 -1.43
C GLN A 94 -0.70 -6.52 -0.22
N MET A 95 -0.71 -5.65 0.78
CA MET A 95 0.06 -5.84 2.01
C MET A 95 -0.41 -7.09 2.77
N ILE A 96 -1.74 -7.28 2.88
CA ILE A 96 -2.34 -8.49 3.46
C ILE A 96 -1.91 -9.75 2.70
N GLU A 97 -1.94 -9.72 1.36
CA GLU A 97 -1.68 -10.89 0.51
C GLU A 97 -0.20 -11.23 0.34
N LEU A 98 0.64 -10.21 0.12
CA LEU A 98 2.02 -10.33 -0.33
C LEU A 98 3.05 -9.75 0.64
N GLY A 99 2.63 -9.17 1.77
CA GLY A 99 3.54 -8.56 2.75
C GLY A 99 4.11 -7.19 2.34
N ARG A 100 3.68 -6.64 1.21
CA ARG A 100 4.15 -5.32 0.73
C ARG A 100 3.05 -4.50 0.07
N PRO A 101 3.09 -3.17 0.16
CA PRO A 101 2.19 -2.31 -0.58
C PRO A 101 2.47 -2.38 -2.08
N GLN A 102 1.49 -1.97 -2.88
CA GLN A 102 1.67 -1.86 -4.32
C GLN A 102 2.65 -0.72 -4.64
N VAL A 103 3.56 -0.98 -5.59
CA VAL A 103 4.33 0.11 -6.20
C VAL A 103 3.36 1.02 -6.93
N HIS A 104 3.34 2.28 -6.51
CA HIS A 104 2.54 3.33 -7.10
C HIS A 104 3.41 4.57 -7.25
N GLU A 105 3.10 5.36 -8.26
CA GLU A 105 3.64 6.70 -8.36
C GLU A 105 2.89 7.63 -7.38
N PRO A 106 3.55 8.64 -6.81
CA PRO A 106 2.87 9.65 -6.01
C PRO A 106 1.80 10.37 -6.82
N ALA A 107 0.75 10.86 -6.15
CA ALA A 107 -0.22 11.74 -6.77
C ALA A 107 0.48 12.97 -7.37
N TYR A 108 0.18 13.30 -8.63
CA TYR A 108 0.78 14.47 -9.30
C TYR A 108 0.02 15.75 -8.91
N PHE A 109 0.63 16.56 -8.04
CA PHE A 109 0.04 17.80 -7.50
C PHE A 109 -1.35 17.60 -6.87
N PRO A 110 -1.46 16.82 -5.77
CA PRO A 110 -2.72 16.69 -5.05
C PRO A 110 -3.14 18.05 -4.48
N ASP A 111 -4.43 18.39 -4.56
CA ASP A 111 -5.00 19.51 -3.81
C ASP A 111 -5.17 19.06 -2.34
N PRO A 112 -4.44 19.64 -1.37
CA PRO A 112 -4.52 19.20 0.02
C PRO A 112 -5.93 19.33 0.62
N ASP A 113 -6.77 20.21 0.08
CA ASP A 113 -8.15 20.40 0.58
C ASP A 113 -9.09 19.24 0.18
N GLU A 114 -8.67 18.37 -0.75
CA GLU A 114 -9.43 17.20 -1.20
C GLU A 114 -9.15 15.94 -0.36
N TYR A 115 -8.22 16.00 0.59
CA TYR A 115 -7.80 14.87 1.44
C TYR A 115 -7.93 15.23 2.91
N VAL A 116 -8.14 14.21 3.74
CA VAL A 116 -8.27 14.37 5.19
C VAL A 116 -7.35 13.43 5.95
N SER A 117 -7.01 13.77 7.19
CA SER A 117 -6.25 12.85 8.04
C SER A 117 -7.10 11.65 8.46
N TRP A 118 -6.43 10.58 8.88
CA TRP A 118 -7.09 9.41 9.44
C TRP A 118 -7.99 9.77 10.64
N GLU A 119 -7.47 10.59 11.56
CA GLU A 119 -8.18 11.00 12.77
C GLU A 119 -9.45 11.80 12.44
N TYR A 120 -9.37 12.66 11.41
CA TYR A 120 -10.53 13.39 10.94
C TYR A 120 -11.59 12.42 10.38
N ALA A 121 -11.17 11.50 9.51
CA ALA A 121 -12.09 10.55 8.88
C ALA A 121 -12.83 9.69 9.93
N ARG A 122 -12.07 9.15 10.90
CA ARG A 122 -12.64 8.38 12.01
C ARG A 122 -13.62 9.21 12.83
N GLY A 123 -13.23 10.41 13.26
CA GLY A 123 -14.10 11.27 14.06
C GLY A 123 -15.37 11.72 13.32
N TYR A 124 -15.29 11.94 12.01
CA TYR A 124 -16.45 12.26 11.18
C TYR A 124 -17.42 11.08 11.12
N VAL A 125 -16.93 9.88 10.82
CA VAL A 125 -17.75 8.67 10.77
C VAL A 125 -18.41 8.38 12.11
N ASP A 126 -17.66 8.47 13.22
CA ASP A 126 -18.21 8.30 14.57
C ASP A 126 -19.36 9.28 14.84
N GLY A 127 -19.21 10.54 14.43
CA GLY A 127 -20.24 11.57 14.56
C GLY A 127 -21.49 11.31 13.70
N VAL A 128 -21.31 10.79 12.48
CA VAL A 128 -22.42 10.38 11.61
C VAL A 128 -23.18 9.22 12.26
N ILE A 129 -22.48 8.18 12.72
CA ILE A 129 -23.11 7.01 13.36
C ILE A 129 -23.86 7.41 14.63
N ASP A 130 -23.26 8.21 15.52
CA ASP A 130 -23.95 8.68 16.74
C ASP A 130 -25.20 9.51 16.43
N THR A 131 -25.20 10.28 15.33
CA THR A 131 -26.37 11.04 14.89
C THR A 131 -27.48 10.11 14.40
N GLU A 132 -27.16 9.14 13.54
CA GLU A 132 -28.15 8.18 13.00
C GLU A 132 -28.76 7.29 14.09
N GLU A 133 -27.98 6.85 15.08
CA GLU A 133 -28.44 6.01 16.20
C GLU A 133 -29.32 6.76 17.22
N ARG A 134 -29.34 8.10 17.18
CA ARG A 134 -30.18 8.95 18.03
C ARG A 134 -31.56 9.24 17.43
N HIS A 135 -31.78 8.88 16.17
CA HIS A 135 -33.02 9.10 15.42
C HIS A 135 -33.89 7.84 15.33
#